data_AF-A0A2G8K4R0-F1
#
_entry.id   AF-A0A2G8K4R0-F1
#
_cell.length_a   1.000
_cell.length_b   1.000
_cell.length_c   1.000
_cell.angle_alpha   90.00
_cell.angle_beta   90.00
_cell.angle_gamma   90.00
#
_symmetry.space_group_name_H-M   'P 1'
#
loop_
_entity.id
_entity.type
_entity.pdbx_description
1 polymer ?
#
loop_
_entity_poly.entity_id
_entity_poly.type
_entity_poly.pdbx_seq_one_letter_code
_entity_poly.pdbx_strand_id
1 'polypeptide(L)'
;MIFGFTLSEYSVNEIKQQTATGKDPANAIAGHSSETSAEAPYDDFGMVLPELSQQVPVEERDPNDKPDNGVCFNDGTLVCSIPGAIMDYVGAPGCIFCFCNDNHGVTCCREKPYPHVEDPSLCKLFLDPESCEYQRSKKCKSFCKILGWYFSDISHLLSVPLAMP
;
A
#
# COMPACT_ATOMS: atom_id res chain seq x y z
N MET A 1 -9.93 -52.34 -16.60
CA MET A 1 -8.80 -52.68 -17.49
C MET A 1 -9.19 -52.31 -18.91
N ILE A 2 -8.45 -51.38 -19.52
CA ILE A 2 -8.08 -51.27 -20.94
C ILE A 2 -7.02 -50.15 -20.98
N PHE A 3 -5.88 -50.45 -21.59
CA PHE A 3 -4.73 -49.56 -21.80
C PHE A 3 -4.96 -48.68 -23.03
N GLY A 4 -4.35 -47.48 -23.07
CA GLY A 4 -4.30 -46.61 -24.25
C GLY A 4 -3.20 -45.54 -24.14
N PHE A 5 -2.07 -45.83 -24.78
CA PHE A 5 -0.92 -45.01 -25.21
C PHE A 5 -1.33 -43.66 -25.87
N THR A 6 -0.57 -42.59 -26.09
CA THR A 6 0.82 -42.08 -25.88
C THR A 6 0.91 -40.68 -26.52
N LEU A 7 1.85 -39.82 -26.05
CA LEU A 7 2.61 -38.78 -26.80
C LEU A 7 1.79 -37.61 -27.40
N SER A 8 2.29 -36.40 -27.67
CA SER A 8 3.46 -35.58 -27.36
C SER A 8 3.29 -34.32 -28.24
N GLU A 9 3.95 -33.22 -27.85
CA GLU A 9 4.33 -32.07 -28.69
C GLU A 9 3.34 -30.93 -28.99
N TYR A 10 3.99 -29.80 -29.31
CA TYR A 10 3.57 -28.46 -29.73
C TYR A 10 3.30 -27.43 -28.62
N SER A 11 3.93 -26.25 -28.60
CA SER A 11 5.18 -25.75 -29.17
C SER A 11 5.43 -24.40 -28.50
N VAL A 12 6.67 -24.16 -28.07
CA VAL A 12 7.18 -22.82 -27.72
C VAL A 12 7.27 -22.02 -29.03
N ASN A 13 6.74 -20.80 -29.05
CA ASN A 13 7.01 -19.85 -30.12
C ASN A 13 7.50 -18.52 -29.55
N GLU A 14 8.75 -18.26 -29.92
CA GLU A 14 9.53 -17.05 -29.76
C GLU A 14 8.84 -15.84 -30.41
N ILE A 15 8.89 -14.68 -29.76
CA ILE A 15 8.77 -13.39 -30.46
C ILE A 15 10.09 -12.65 -30.29
N LYS A 16 10.71 -12.43 -31.45
CA LYS A 16 12.04 -11.88 -31.67
C LYS A 16 12.09 -10.38 -31.35
N GLN A 17 13.24 -9.99 -30.81
CA GLN A 17 13.77 -8.63 -30.79
C GLN A 17 13.85 -8.03 -32.20
N GLN A 18 13.60 -6.73 -32.31
CA GLN A 18 14.15 -5.88 -33.37
C GLN A 18 14.66 -4.57 -32.76
N THR A 19 15.92 -4.26 -33.07
CA THR A 19 16.66 -3.03 -32.71
C THR A 19 17.21 -2.45 -34.01
N ALA A 20 17.06 -1.14 -34.25
CA ALA A 20 17.90 -0.25 -35.09
C ALA A 20 17.22 1.13 -35.23
N THR A 21 17.64 2.16 -34.49
CA THR A 21 18.59 3.25 -34.86
C THR A 21 18.11 4.27 -35.91
N GLY A 22 18.07 5.56 -35.51
CA GLY A 22 17.90 6.68 -36.44
C GLY A 22 17.68 8.09 -35.83
N LYS A 23 18.78 8.76 -35.45
CA LYS A 23 19.14 10.18 -35.71
C LYS A 23 18.21 11.36 -35.26
N ASP A 24 18.73 12.14 -34.30
CA ASP A 24 18.41 13.53 -33.90
C ASP A 24 18.27 14.55 -35.06
N PRO A 25 17.46 15.64 -34.92
CA PRO A 25 17.87 16.80 -34.10
C PRO A 25 16.77 17.62 -33.34
N ALA A 26 17.17 18.12 -32.16
CA ALA A 26 16.96 19.45 -31.56
C ALA A 26 15.58 20.17 -31.65
N ASN A 27 14.96 20.40 -30.48
CA ASN A 27 14.91 21.71 -29.79
C ASN A 27 13.55 22.02 -29.08
N ALA A 28 13.68 22.51 -27.84
CA ALA A 28 12.84 23.48 -27.12
C ALA A 28 11.56 23.08 -26.33
N ILE A 29 11.77 22.88 -25.02
CA ILE A 29 11.19 23.58 -23.84
C ILE A 29 9.66 23.63 -23.67
N ALA A 30 9.17 22.89 -22.67
CA ALA A 30 8.40 23.36 -21.51
C ALA A 30 8.26 22.15 -20.56
N GLY A 31 8.86 22.09 -19.37
CA GLY A 31 8.63 23.04 -18.29
C GLY A 31 7.31 22.69 -17.60
N HIS A 32 7.26 21.57 -16.87
CA HIS A 32 6.33 21.38 -15.75
C HIS A 32 7.03 20.50 -14.69
N SER A 33 7.45 21.18 -13.64
CA SER A 33 7.37 20.75 -12.25
C SER A 33 7.87 19.35 -11.94
N SER A 34 9.16 19.25 -11.64
CA SER A 34 9.65 18.33 -10.63
C SER A 34 8.93 18.62 -9.31
N GLU A 35 7.82 17.93 -9.06
CA GLU A 35 7.42 17.65 -7.69
C GLU A 35 8.33 16.53 -7.22
N THR A 36 9.43 16.93 -6.59
CA THR A 36 10.17 16.11 -5.63
C THR A 36 9.19 15.68 -4.54
N SER A 37 8.41 14.64 -4.81
CA SER A 37 7.88 13.79 -3.76
C SER A 37 9.10 13.15 -3.13
N ALA A 38 9.45 13.59 -1.93
CA ALA A 38 10.49 12.95 -1.15
C ALA A 38 10.17 11.45 -1.09
N GLU A 39 11.01 10.62 -1.72
CA GLU A 39 10.94 9.18 -1.63
C GLU A 39 11.18 8.81 -0.15
N ALA A 40 10.09 8.63 0.60
CA ALA A 40 10.16 8.07 1.94
C ALA A 40 10.74 6.65 1.80
N PRO A 41 11.84 6.30 2.50
CA PRO A 41 12.53 5.02 2.33
C PRO A 41 11.79 3.84 3.00
N TYR A 42 10.45 3.86 3.04
CA TYR A 42 9.62 2.87 3.73
C TYR A 42 8.56 2.29 2.77
N ASP A 43 9.02 1.62 1.73
CA ASP A 43 8.15 1.06 0.67
C ASP A 43 7.17 -0.04 1.12
N ASP A 44 7.15 -0.44 2.38
CA ASP A 44 6.31 -1.58 2.81
C ASP A 44 5.34 -1.23 3.94
N PHE A 45 5.64 -0.35 4.91
CA PHE A 45 4.82 -0.19 6.14
C PHE A 45 4.44 -1.53 6.83
N GLY A 46 5.11 -2.63 6.48
CA GLY A 46 4.77 -4.01 6.86
C GLY A 46 3.48 -4.52 6.21
N MET A 47 3.13 -4.06 5.01
CA MET A 47 1.96 -4.45 4.22
C MET A 47 2.39 -5.23 2.97
N VAL A 48 2.00 -6.50 2.92
CA VAL A 48 2.05 -7.26 1.67
C VAL A 48 0.86 -6.81 0.81
N LEU A 49 1.15 -5.94 -0.15
CA LEU A 49 0.15 -5.42 -1.09
C LEU A 49 -0.13 -6.47 -2.19
N PRO A 50 -1.41 -6.72 -2.54
CA PRO A 50 -1.74 -7.45 -3.77
C PRO A 50 -1.09 -6.82 -5.00
N GLU A 51 -0.76 -7.61 -6.03
CA GLU A 51 0.00 -7.17 -7.22
C GLU A 51 -0.62 -5.97 -7.96
N LEU A 52 -1.93 -5.77 -7.86
CA LEU A 52 -2.66 -4.66 -8.49
C LEU A 52 -3.11 -3.59 -7.49
N SER A 53 -2.52 -3.59 -6.29
CA SER A 53 -2.84 -2.57 -5.29
C SER A 53 -2.05 -1.29 -5.53
N GLN A 54 -2.72 -0.16 -5.38
CA GLN A 54 -2.11 1.16 -5.46
C GLN A 54 -2.17 1.83 -4.09
N GLN A 55 -1.02 2.20 -3.55
CA GLN A 55 -0.96 2.95 -2.30
C GLN A 55 -1.65 4.30 -2.43
N VAL A 56 -2.49 4.64 -1.45
CA VAL A 56 -3.08 5.98 -1.31
C VAL A 56 -1.99 6.93 -0.79
N PRO A 57 -1.95 8.22 -1.19
CA PRO A 57 -0.95 9.15 -0.70
C PRO A 57 -0.76 9.08 0.82
N VAL A 58 0.51 9.09 1.24
CA VAL A 58 0.88 9.02 2.66
C VAL A 58 1.24 10.41 3.14
N GLU A 59 0.64 10.77 4.26
CA GLU A 59 0.87 12.00 4.99
C GLU A 59 1.48 11.70 6.36
N GLU A 60 2.03 12.73 6.99
CA GLU A 60 2.60 12.65 8.34
C GLU A 60 1.92 13.68 9.25
N ARG A 61 1.57 13.26 10.47
CA ARG A 61 1.14 14.17 11.55
C ARG A 61 2.09 14.20 12.72
N ASP A 62 2.01 15.28 13.48
CA ASP A 62 2.75 15.48 14.72
C ASP A 62 2.54 14.35 15.74
N PRO A 63 3.52 14.06 16.62
CA PRO A 63 3.43 12.98 17.60
C PRO A 63 2.20 13.04 18.53
N ASN A 64 1.68 14.25 18.76
CA ASN A 64 0.56 14.51 19.66
C ASN A 64 -0.80 14.48 18.96
N ASP A 65 -0.84 14.38 17.63
CA ASP A 65 -2.06 14.29 16.83
C ASP A 65 -2.10 12.95 16.09
N LYS A 66 -2.35 11.87 16.84
CA LYS A 66 -2.40 10.50 16.29
C LYS A 66 -3.67 10.37 15.41
N PRO A 67 -3.53 10.11 14.09
CA PRO A 67 -4.66 9.85 13.22
C PRO A 67 -5.42 8.57 13.60
N ASP A 68 -6.69 8.47 13.18
CA ASP A 68 -7.53 7.32 13.50
C ASP A 68 -7.17 6.08 12.69
N ASN A 69 -6.68 6.25 11.46
CA ASN A 69 -6.26 5.18 10.55
C ASN A 69 -4.77 5.28 10.23
N GLY A 70 -4.22 4.19 9.67
CA GLY A 70 -2.90 4.18 9.08
C GLY A 70 -2.91 4.30 7.57
N VAL A 71 -1.82 3.85 6.97
CA VAL A 71 -1.61 3.89 5.52
C VAL A 71 -2.64 3.01 4.82
N CYS A 72 -3.16 3.52 3.70
CA CYS A 72 -4.17 2.84 2.91
C CYS A 72 -3.66 2.47 1.51
N PHE A 73 -4.33 1.51 0.89
CA PHE A 73 -4.16 1.11 -0.50
C PHE A 73 -5.51 0.83 -1.15
N ASN A 74 -5.60 1.05 -2.45
CA ASN A 74 -6.73 0.64 -3.27
C ASN A 74 -6.46 -0.75 -3.82
N ASP A 75 -7.37 -1.70 -3.59
CA ASP A 75 -7.28 -3.02 -4.19
C ASP A 75 -7.92 -2.99 -5.58
N GLY A 76 -7.09 -2.99 -6.63
CA GLY A 76 -7.54 -2.95 -8.02
C GLY A 76 -8.26 -4.22 -8.49
N THR A 77 -8.30 -5.28 -7.68
CA THR A 77 -8.99 -6.55 -8.02
C THR A 77 -10.42 -6.61 -7.50
N LEU A 78 -10.80 -5.71 -6.59
CA LEU A 78 -12.08 -5.73 -5.90
C LEU A 78 -12.94 -4.51 -6.26
N VAL A 79 -14.22 -4.77 -6.50
CA VAL A 79 -15.25 -3.76 -6.72
C VAL A 79 -16.44 -4.03 -5.81
N CYS A 80 -17.20 -2.99 -5.49
CA CYS A 80 -18.27 -3.05 -4.50
C CYS A 80 -19.49 -2.25 -4.95
N SER A 81 -20.69 -2.67 -4.53
CA SER A 81 -21.94 -2.06 -5.02
C SER A 81 -22.45 -0.91 -4.16
N ILE A 82 -22.02 -0.81 -2.90
CA ILE A 82 -22.57 0.13 -1.92
C ILE A 82 -21.42 0.98 -1.36
N PRO A 83 -21.27 2.24 -1.78
CA PRO A 83 -20.31 3.16 -1.17
C PRO A 83 -20.47 3.26 0.35
N GLY A 84 -19.35 3.32 1.07
CA GLY A 84 -19.27 3.34 2.53
C GLY A 84 -19.45 1.98 3.20
N ALA A 85 -19.79 0.91 2.48
CA ALA A 85 -19.91 -0.43 3.08
C ALA A 85 -18.53 -0.93 3.55
N ILE A 86 -18.48 -1.44 4.79
CA ILE A 86 -17.31 -2.15 5.32
C ILE A 86 -17.21 -3.51 4.63
N MET A 87 -16.00 -3.87 4.23
CA MET A 87 -15.68 -5.07 3.48
C MET A 87 -14.73 -5.96 4.30
N ASP A 88 -15.03 -7.25 4.35
CA ASP A 88 -14.12 -8.23 4.95
C ASP A 88 -12.90 -8.42 4.04
N TYR A 89 -11.71 -8.22 4.59
CA TYR A 89 -10.45 -8.47 3.87
C TYR A 89 -9.85 -9.81 4.28
N VAL A 90 -9.81 -10.74 3.32
CA VAL A 90 -9.31 -12.12 3.55
C VAL A 90 -7.79 -12.21 3.26
N GLY A 91 -7.17 -11.14 2.76
CA GLY A 91 -5.83 -11.16 2.17
C GLY A 91 -4.65 -11.08 3.14
N ALA A 92 -4.80 -10.57 4.36
CA ALA A 92 -3.70 -10.49 5.34
C ALA A 92 -4.21 -10.53 6.79
N PRO A 93 -3.49 -11.19 7.72
CA PRO A 93 -3.92 -11.32 9.10
C PRO A 93 -3.92 -9.98 9.84
N GLY A 94 -5.09 -9.63 10.37
CA GLY A 94 -5.35 -8.67 11.47
C GLY A 94 -4.94 -7.23 11.19
N CYS A 95 -5.73 -6.26 11.63
CA CYS A 95 -5.35 -4.85 11.64
C CYS A 95 -5.40 -4.15 10.28
N ILE A 96 -6.27 -4.63 9.40
CA ILE A 96 -6.67 -3.95 8.17
C ILE A 96 -8.19 -3.91 8.17
N PHE A 97 -8.75 -2.73 7.92
CA PHE A 97 -10.15 -2.58 7.59
C PHE A 97 -10.27 -2.12 6.14
N CYS A 98 -11.28 -2.62 5.44
CA CYS A 98 -11.55 -2.19 4.07
C CYS A 98 -12.95 -1.62 3.95
N PHE A 99 -13.12 -0.67 3.03
CA PHE A 99 -14.39 -0.06 2.75
C PHE A 99 -14.56 0.17 1.25
N CYS A 100 -15.82 0.27 0.84
CA CYS A 100 -16.19 0.65 -0.51
C CYS A 100 -16.12 2.18 -0.65
N ASN A 101 -15.28 2.71 -1.53
CA ASN A 101 -15.21 4.14 -1.78
C ASN A 101 -16.34 4.64 -2.70
N ASP A 102 -16.47 5.96 -2.86
CA ASP A 102 -17.51 6.58 -3.70
C ASP A 102 -17.43 6.16 -5.18
N ASN A 103 -16.27 5.69 -5.65
CA ASN A 103 -16.05 5.22 -7.01
C ASN A 103 -16.30 3.72 -7.19
N HIS A 104 -16.95 3.07 -6.22
CA HIS A 104 -17.21 1.61 -6.22
C HIS A 104 -15.94 0.73 -6.20
N GLY A 105 -14.78 1.32 -5.88
CA GLY A 105 -13.54 0.59 -5.63
C GLY A 105 -13.39 0.24 -4.15
N VAL A 106 -12.53 -0.73 -3.86
CA VAL A 106 -12.22 -1.12 -2.48
C VAL A 106 -10.93 -0.44 -2.03
N THR A 107 -11.01 0.28 -0.91
CA THR A 107 -9.86 0.88 -0.23
C THR A 107 -9.67 0.18 1.10
N CYS A 108 -8.43 -0.24 1.38
CA CYS A 108 -8.03 -0.97 2.57
C CYS A 108 -6.99 -0.18 3.34
N CYS A 109 -7.16 -0.07 4.65
CA CYS A 109 -6.34 0.75 5.51
C CYS A 109 -5.86 -0.04 6.72
N ARG A 110 -4.65 0.26 7.19
CA ARG A 110 -4.23 -0.17 8.53
C ARG A 110 -5.14 0.46 9.58
N GLU A 111 -5.52 -0.32 10.58
CA GLU A 111 -6.35 0.17 11.69
C GLU A 111 -5.66 1.23 12.54
N LYS A 112 -4.32 1.20 12.62
CA LYS A 112 -3.53 2.18 13.38
C LYS A 112 -2.48 2.83 12.50
N PRO A 113 -2.16 4.12 12.73
CA PRO A 113 -1.09 4.81 12.03
C PRO A 113 0.27 4.22 12.34
N TYR A 114 1.15 4.25 11.34
CA TYR A 114 2.52 3.75 11.49
C TYR A 114 3.36 4.82 12.20
N PRO A 115 4.04 4.50 13.32
CA PRO A 115 4.83 5.50 14.04
C PRO A 115 6.11 5.83 13.26
N HIS A 116 6.31 7.12 12.96
CA HIS A 116 7.61 7.63 12.53
C HIS A 116 8.52 7.71 13.75
N VAL A 117 9.64 7.00 13.74
CA VAL A 117 10.59 6.94 14.85
C VAL A 117 11.92 7.60 14.50
N GLU A 118 12.62 8.09 15.52
CA GLU A 118 13.89 8.82 15.39
C GLU A 118 14.99 8.05 14.65
N ASP A 119 15.14 6.75 14.92
CA ASP A 119 16.05 5.89 14.17
C ASP A 119 15.39 4.54 13.86
N PRO A 120 14.83 4.35 12.65
CA PRO A 120 14.15 3.12 12.25
C PRO A 120 15.09 1.91 12.14
N SER A 121 16.37 2.14 11.85
CA SER A 121 17.35 1.06 11.67
C SER A 121 17.70 0.40 13.01
N LEU A 122 17.60 1.17 14.10
CA LEU A 122 17.84 0.74 15.47
C LEU A 122 16.55 0.50 16.26
N CYS A 123 15.42 1.04 15.80
CA CYS A 123 14.10 0.84 16.40
C CYS A 123 13.31 -0.25 15.67
N LYS A 124 13.31 -1.46 16.23
CA LYS A 124 12.43 -2.53 15.75
C LYS A 124 11.01 -2.34 16.27
N LEU A 125 10.10 -2.01 15.36
CA LEU A 125 8.65 -2.00 15.56
C LEU A 125 8.07 -3.34 15.12
N PHE A 126 7.07 -3.84 15.84
CA PHE A 126 6.27 -4.97 15.43
C PHE A 126 4.80 -4.65 15.64
N LEU A 127 3.94 -5.09 14.73
CA LEU A 127 2.50 -4.96 14.86
C LEU A 127 1.98 -6.15 15.67
N ASP A 128 1.29 -5.87 16.77
CA ASP A 128 0.64 -6.90 17.57
C ASP A 128 -0.69 -7.29 16.93
N PRO A 129 -0.89 -8.55 16.47
CA PRO A 129 -2.07 -8.94 15.70
C PRO A 129 -3.37 -8.97 16.53
N GLU A 130 -3.28 -8.97 17.87
CA GLU A 130 -4.47 -8.96 18.75
C GLU A 130 -4.97 -7.54 19.03
N SER A 131 -4.06 -6.61 19.34
CA SER A 131 -4.41 -5.23 19.69
C SER A 131 -4.32 -4.24 18.53
N CYS A 132 -3.68 -4.64 17.43
CA CYS A 132 -3.39 -3.81 16.28
C CYS A 132 -2.53 -2.59 16.55
N GLU A 133 -1.85 -2.55 17.70
CA GLU A 133 -0.92 -1.48 18.06
C GLU A 133 0.52 -1.85 17.69
N TYR A 134 1.27 -0.85 17.24
CA TYR A 134 2.71 -0.98 17.00
C TYR A 134 3.47 -0.99 18.33
N GLN A 135 4.08 -2.12 18.64
CA GLN A 135 4.88 -2.30 19.83
C GLN A 135 6.38 -2.13 19.53
N ARG A 136 7.09 -1.63 20.53
CA ARG A 136 8.53 -1.37 20.47
C ARG A 136 9.29 -2.48 21.20
N SER A 137 10.42 -2.90 20.65
CA SER A 137 11.35 -3.75 21.39
C SER A 137 11.86 -3.03 22.64
N LYS A 138 11.78 -3.69 23.82
CA LYS A 138 12.11 -3.12 25.15
C LYS A 138 13.52 -2.51 25.25
N LYS A 139 14.46 -2.92 24.39
CA LYS A 139 15.86 -2.47 24.39
C LYS A 139 16.10 -1.15 23.64
N CYS A 140 15.10 -0.60 22.94
CA CYS A 140 15.31 0.45 21.94
C CYS A 140 14.78 1.84 22.36
N LYS A 141 14.68 2.12 23.68
CA LYS A 141 13.90 3.27 24.19
C LYS A 141 14.28 4.65 23.62
N SER A 142 15.56 4.95 23.43
CA SER A 142 16.00 6.24 22.87
C SER A 142 15.73 6.32 21.37
N PHE A 143 16.14 5.31 20.61
CA PHE A 143 15.99 5.24 19.15
C PHE A 143 14.53 5.14 18.67
N CYS A 144 13.64 4.65 19.54
CA CYS A 144 12.22 4.52 19.28
C CYS A 144 11.37 5.70 19.81
N LYS A 145 11.95 6.90 19.92
CA LYS A 145 11.17 8.11 20.15
C LYS A 145 10.29 8.36 18.92
N ILE A 146 8.98 8.54 19.14
CA ILE A 146 8.03 8.82 18.07
C ILE A 146 8.17 10.31 17.70
N LEU A 147 8.43 10.57 16.43
CA LEU A 147 8.57 11.90 15.82
C LEU A 147 7.32 12.30 15.02
N GLY A 148 6.45 11.35 14.69
CA GLY A 148 5.21 11.60 13.97
C GLY A 148 4.45 10.31 13.69
N TRP A 149 3.40 10.42 12.89
CA TRP A 149 2.51 9.33 12.51
C TRP A 149 2.24 9.35 11.01
N TYR A 150 2.58 8.26 10.31
CA TYR A 150 2.24 8.08 8.91
C TYR A 150 0.84 7.49 8.75
N PHE A 151 0.03 8.12 7.90
CA PHE A 151 -1.34 7.75 7.62
C PHE A 151 -1.71 8.15 6.18
N SER A 152 -2.86 7.67 5.69
CA SER A 152 -3.45 8.20 4.45
C SER A 152 -4.72 8.97 4.80
N ASP A 153 -4.87 10.21 4.30
CA ASP A 153 -6.14 10.91 4.44
C ASP A 153 -7.19 10.27 3.53
N ILE A 154 -8.26 9.75 4.13
CA ILE A 154 -9.38 9.10 3.43
C ILE A 154 -10.65 9.95 3.44
N SER A 155 -10.61 11.17 3.99
CA SER A 155 -11.78 12.05 4.12
C SER A 155 -12.41 12.43 2.77
N HIS A 156 -11.61 12.42 1.70
CA HIS A 156 -12.05 12.73 0.34
C HIS A 156 -12.53 11.49 -0.44
N LEU A 157 -12.33 10.27 0.08
CA LEU A 157 -12.71 9.03 -0.60
C LEU A 157 -14.16 8.61 -0.31
N LEU A 158 -14.79 9.28 0.65
CA LEU A 158 -16.13 8.95 1.11
C LEU A 158 -16.95 10.21 1.37
N SER A 159 -18.10 10.27 0.71
CA SER A 159 -19.16 11.24 0.95
C SER A 159 -19.89 11.00 2.28
N VAL A 160 -19.77 9.79 2.85
CA VAL A 160 -20.38 9.38 4.11
C VAL A 160 -19.28 8.96 5.11
N PRO A 161 -19.25 9.51 6.33
CA PRO A 161 -18.23 9.15 7.31
C PRO A 161 -18.30 7.67 7.68
N LEU A 162 -17.13 7.00 7.72
CA LEU A 162 -17.04 5.64 8.25
C LEU A 162 -17.32 5.68 9.75
N ALA A 163 -18.31 4.90 10.18
CA ALA A 163 -18.42 4.54 11.58
C ALA A 163 -17.34 3.49 11.88
N MET A 164 -16.16 3.94 12.30
CA MET A 164 -15.14 3.03 12.81
C MET A 164 -15.63 2.42 14.13
N PRO A 165 -15.57 1.09 14.30
CA PRO A 165 -15.99 0.41 15.53
C PRO A 165 -15.06 0.66 16.73
#